data_AF-A0AA39TL77-F1
#
_entry.id   AF-A0AA39TL77-F1
#
_cell.length_a   1.000
_cell.length_b   1.000
_cell.length_c   1.000
_cell.angle_alpha   90.00
_cell.angle_beta   90.00
_cell.angle_gamma   90.00
#
_symmetry.space_group_name_H-M   'P 1'
#
loop_
_entity.id
_entity.type
_entity.pdbx_description
1 polymer ?
#
loop_
_entity_poly.entity_id
_entity_poly.type
_entity_poly.pdbx_seq_one_letter_code
_entity_poly.pdbx_strand_id
1 'polypeptide(L)'
;MSSFFESATYFALAIQVATIATLAPKDLETKTTSFGDYEVTIAGVVSALLLLPLIPSLILLSSVKTPRIRARRSYRLIIFAITVAPSTYTFLEQCIRNLSPSQVGEGKGDGGITLISGEEWAAITNLCFGGAEYATDREDRILSVFQTMGWVFVFIFIIGFSVPSILQQVRDVCGEENSIERKVGGWVKRAAVVCRLRVVRVVLLGLPFVLSLPLVWGFWRLRDLQGQLAASMGGVYEGNEWSFGQVMAITVFVPVGAEMIFVATRRKLDARGEDEDGEPLDIQQDIPEESVKSYGGVQEKDGLEARRGTTTGLG
;
A
#
# COMPACT_ATOMS: atom_id res chain seq x y z
N MET A 1 6.50 0.88 20.74
CA MET A 1 6.38 -0.24 19.78
C MET A 1 5.89 0.24 18.42
N SER A 2 6.82 0.60 17.53
CA SER A 2 6.58 0.93 16.12
C SER A 2 6.94 -0.19 15.14
N SER A 3 7.61 -1.24 15.64
CA SER A 3 8.31 -2.21 14.81
C SER A 3 7.41 -3.09 13.94
N PHE A 4 6.23 -3.55 14.38
CA PHE A 4 5.48 -4.57 13.61
C PHE A 4 5.09 -4.12 12.19
N PHE A 5 4.52 -2.91 12.06
CA PHE A 5 4.20 -2.34 10.74
C PHE A 5 5.45 -2.09 9.91
N GLU A 6 6.47 -1.50 10.54
CA GLU A 6 7.72 -1.12 9.89
C GLU A 6 8.42 -2.36 9.35
N SER A 7 8.57 -3.40 10.18
CA SER A 7 9.10 -4.71 9.79
C SER A 7 8.30 -5.33 8.65
N ALA A 8 6.97 -5.41 8.74
CA ALA A 8 6.15 -5.97 7.67
C ALA A 8 6.30 -5.19 6.35
N THR A 9 6.41 -3.86 6.43
CA THR A 9 6.59 -3.01 5.26
C THR A 9 7.99 -3.15 4.67
N TYR A 10 9.04 -3.27 5.49
CA TYR A 10 10.40 -3.54 5.03
C TYR A 10 10.52 -4.91 4.39
N PHE A 11 9.89 -5.95 4.96
CA PHE A 11 9.80 -7.26 4.34
C PHE A 11 9.08 -7.20 3.00
N ALA A 12 7.92 -6.56 2.96
CA ALA A 12 7.19 -6.35 1.71
C ALA A 12 8.06 -5.66 0.66
N LEU A 13 8.74 -4.57 1.01
CA LEU A 13 9.64 -3.87 0.10
C LEU A 13 10.78 -4.76 -0.40
N ALA A 14 11.44 -5.51 0.49
CA ALA A 14 12.53 -6.41 0.13
C ALA A 14 12.06 -7.49 -0.86
N ILE A 15 10.89 -8.06 -0.63
CA ILE A 15 10.30 -9.07 -1.51
C ILE A 15 9.92 -8.46 -2.86
N GLN A 16 9.32 -7.28 -2.88
CA GLN A 16 9.00 -6.58 -4.14
C GLN A 16 10.26 -6.33 -4.98
N VAL A 17 11.34 -5.86 -4.35
CA VAL A 17 12.63 -5.65 -5.02
C VAL A 17 13.21 -6.97 -5.52
N ALA A 18 13.17 -8.03 -4.71
CA ALA A 18 13.63 -9.36 -5.12
C ALA A 18 12.83 -9.89 -6.33
N THR A 19 11.50 -9.74 -6.31
CA THR A 19 10.62 -10.15 -7.41
C THR A 19 10.98 -9.42 -8.70
N ILE A 20 11.21 -8.10 -8.66
CA ILE A 20 11.64 -7.34 -9.84
C ILE A 20 13.02 -7.78 -10.32
N ALA A 21 13.97 -7.97 -9.40
CA ALA A 21 15.31 -8.43 -9.74
C ALA A 21 15.31 -9.82 -10.39
N THR A 22 14.33 -10.67 -10.07
CA THR A 22 14.16 -11.99 -10.71
C THR A 22 13.44 -11.93 -12.06
N LEU A 23 12.52 -10.98 -12.26
CA LEU A 23 11.75 -10.84 -13.50
C LEU A 23 12.51 -10.03 -14.56
N ALA A 24 13.11 -8.91 -14.19
CA ALA A 24 13.72 -7.97 -15.13
C ALA A 24 14.80 -8.61 -16.05
N PRO A 25 15.68 -9.51 -15.58
CA PRO A 25 16.63 -10.19 -16.47
C PRO A 25 15.94 -11.14 -17.45
N LYS A 26 14.82 -11.74 -17.06
CA LYS A 26 14.04 -12.67 -17.91
C LYS A 26 13.26 -11.93 -19.01
N ASP A 27 12.85 -10.70 -18.74
CA ASP A 27 12.20 -9.85 -19.75
C ASP A 27 13.22 -9.26 -20.75
N LEU A 28 14.48 -9.07 -20.34
CA LEU A 28 15.56 -8.52 -21.17
C LEU A 28 16.31 -9.58 -21.99
N GLU A 29 16.43 -10.80 -21.50
CA GLU A 29 16.98 -11.94 -22.24
C GLU A 29 15.82 -12.79 -22.77
N THR A 30 15.56 -12.75 -24.07
CA THR A 30 14.58 -13.59 -24.81
C THR A 30 14.95 -15.09 -24.79
N LYS A 31 15.18 -15.67 -23.61
CA LYS A 31 15.42 -17.10 -23.40
C LYS A 31 14.07 -17.81 -23.27
N THR A 32 13.72 -18.53 -24.32
CA THR A 32 12.48 -19.29 -24.56
C THR A 32 12.26 -20.50 -23.63
N THR A 33 13.06 -20.66 -22.57
CA THR A 33 12.94 -21.78 -21.62
C THR A 33 12.24 -21.41 -20.31
N SER A 34 11.71 -20.19 -20.19
CA SER A 34 11.04 -19.72 -18.98
C SER A 34 9.53 -19.84 -19.10
N PHE A 35 8.87 -20.37 -18.05
CA PHE A 35 7.42 -20.30 -17.83
C PHE A 35 6.99 -18.87 -17.47
N GLY A 36 7.43 -17.87 -18.25
CA GLY A 36 7.33 -16.44 -17.93
C GLY A 36 5.91 -16.00 -17.55
N ASP A 37 4.90 -16.56 -18.19
CA ASP A 37 3.49 -16.22 -17.92
C ASP A 37 3.06 -16.56 -16.50
N TYR A 38 3.44 -17.74 -16.01
CA TYR A 38 3.12 -18.16 -14.65
C TYR A 38 3.94 -17.38 -13.62
N GLU A 39 5.21 -17.10 -13.92
CA GLU A 39 6.09 -16.34 -13.03
C GLU A 39 5.62 -14.89 -12.84
N VAL A 40 5.23 -14.20 -13.91
CA VAL A 40 4.65 -12.85 -13.85
C VAL A 40 3.33 -12.86 -13.09
N THR A 41 2.49 -13.89 -13.30
CA THR A 41 1.24 -14.04 -12.51
C THR A 41 1.52 -14.19 -11.04
N ILE A 42 2.44 -15.09 -10.67
CA ILE A 42 2.82 -15.33 -9.28
C ILE A 42 3.39 -14.06 -8.66
N ALA A 43 4.29 -13.37 -9.35
CA ALA A 43 4.86 -12.10 -8.91
C ALA A 43 3.79 -11.04 -8.64
N GLY A 44 2.82 -10.90 -9.55
CA GLY A 44 1.74 -9.94 -9.39
C GLY A 44 0.75 -10.32 -8.28
N VAL A 45 0.47 -11.61 -8.07
CA VAL A 45 -0.32 -12.12 -6.93
C VAL A 45 0.40 -11.89 -5.61
N VAL A 46 1.68 -12.26 -5.53
CA VAL A 46 2.56 -12.04 -4.37
C VAL A 46 2.59 -10.55 -4.02
N SER A 47 2.74 -9.71 -5.04
CA SER A 47 2.80 -8.27 -4.88
C SER A 47 1.51 -7.68 -4.29
N ALA A 48 0.34 -8.11 -4.79
CA ALA A 48 -0.95 -7.71 -4.22
C ALA A 48 -1.14 -8.24 -2.78
N LEU A 49 -0.75 -9.49 -2.51
CA LEU A 49 -0.83 -10.12 -1.18
C LEU A 49 0.05 -9.44 -0.13
N LEU A 50 1.14 -8.80 -0.53
CA LEU A 50 2.00 -8.02 0.37
C LEU A 50 1.38 -6.67 0.75
N LEU A 51 0.71 -6.02 -0.21
CA LEU A 51 0.27 -4.63 -0.06
C LEU A 51 -1.12 -4.53 0.58
N LEU A 52 -2.04 -5.43 0.23
CA LEU A 52 -3.43 -5.40 0.73
C LEU A 52 -3.50 -5.43 2.27
N PRO A 53 -2.77 -6.31 3.00
CA PRO A 53 -2.86 -6.38 4.45
C PRO A 53 -2.30 -5.13 5.15
N LEU A 54 -1.43 -4.35 4.52
CA LEU A 54 -0.87 -3.13 5.10
C LEU A 54 -1.89 -1.97 5.13
N ILE A 55 -2.95 -2.02 4.32
CA ILE A 55 -3.94 -0.93 4.23
C ILE A 55 -4.76 -0.79 5.53
N PRO A 56 -5.33 -1.87 6.11
CA PRO A 56 -6.08 -1.79 7.37
C PRO A 56 -5.36 -1.10 8.53
N SER A 57 -4.06 -1.37 8.73
CA SER A 57 -3.29 -0.75 9.80
C SER A 57 -3.14 0.76 9.59
N LEU A 58 -2.92 1.21 8.36
CA LEU A 58 -2.88 2.64 8.00
C LEU A 58 -4.21 3.36 8.29
N ILE A 59 -5.33 2.69 8.03
CA ILE A 59 -6.68 3.23 8.29
C ILE A 59 -6.97 3.30 9.78
N LEU A 60 -6.55 2.31 10.57
CA LEU A 60 -6.75 2.34 12.02
C LEU A 60 -6.01 3.52 12.66
N LEU A 61 -4.84 3.90 12.17
CA LEU A 61 -4.12 5.09 12.65
C LEU A 61 -4.82 6.41 12.30
N SER A 62 -5.63 6.46 11.24
CA SER A 62 -6.38 7.68 10.85
C SER A 62 -7.43 8.12 11.88
N SER A 63 -7.80 7.24 12.81
CA SER A 63 -8.89 7.45 13.76
C SER A 63 -8.49 8.24 15.00
N VAL A 64 -7.20 8.42 15.26
CA VAL A 64 -6.70 9.02 16.52
C VAL A 64 -6.21 10.45 16.26
N LYS A 65 -6.62 11.39 17.11
CA LYS A 65 -6.46 12.83 16.87
C LYS A 65 -5.15 13.43 17.41
N THR A 66 -4.30 12.66 18.08
CA THR A 66 -3.10 13.21 18.74
C THR A 66 -2.02 13.61 17.72
N PRO A 67 -1.29 14.71 17.95
CA PRO A 67 -0.27 15.21 17.01
C PRO A 67 0.86 14.20 16.79
N ARG A 68 1.28 13.46 17.82
CA ARG A 68 2.26 12.36 17.72
C ARG A 68 1.79 11.26 16.76
N ILE A 69 0.51 10.89 16.79
CA ILE A 69 -0.03 9.85 15.91
C ILE A 69 -0.19 10.36 14.47
N ARG A 70 -0.47 11.65 14.29
CA ARG A 70 -0.48 12.27 12.95
C ARG A 70 0.88 12.16 12.27
N ALA A 71 1.97 12.52 12.95
CA ALA A 71 3.32 12.40 12.39
C ALA A 71 3.66 10.95 12.01
N ARG A 72 3.33 10.01 12.91
CA ARG A 72 3.55 8.57 12.68
C ARG A 72 2.72 8.01 11.51
N ARG A 73 1.48 8.46 11.36
CA ARG A 73 0.63 8.07 10.23
C ARG A 73 1.26 8.49 8.91
N SER A 74 1.70 9.74 8.81
CA SER A 74 2.25 10.25 7.56
C SER A 74 3.58 9.58 7.19
N TYR A 75 4.45 9.33 8.17
CA TYR A 75 5.66 8.50 7.96
C TYR A 75 5.33 7.12 7.39
N ARG A 76 4.33 6.45 7.95
CA ARG A 76 3.89 5.13 7.46
C ARG A 76 3.25 5.18 6.06
N LEU A 77 2.52 6.24 5.74
CA LEU A 77 1.98 6.46 4.39
C LEU A 77 3.10 6.68 3.37
N ILE A 78 4.19 7.37 3.75
CA ILE A 78 5.38 7.53 2.91
C ILE A 78 6.03 6.17 2.66
N ILE A 79 6.34 5.40 3.69
CA ILE A 79 7.00 4.09 3.51
C ILE A 79 6.10 3.13 2.71
N PHE A 80 4.79 3.15 2.97
CA PHE A 80 3.84 2.38 2.17
C PHE A 80 3.88 2.81 0.69
N ALA A 81 3.88 4.12 0.39
CA ALA A 81 4.00 4.61 -0.98
C ALA A 81 5.33 4.20 -1.64
N ILE A 82 6.44 4.26 -0.90
CA ILE A 82 7.76 3.77 -1.35
C ILE A 82 7.71 2.27 -1.65
N THR A 83 6.96 1.49 -0.86
CA THR A 83 6.78 0.04 -1.07
C THR A 83 5.89 -0.27 -2.28
N VAL A 84 4.91 0.59 -2.56
CA VAL A 84 4.06 0.46 -3.76
C VAL A 84 4.82 0.82 -5.03
N ALA A 85 5.79 1.74 -4.99
CA ALA A 85 6.54 2.16 -6.19
C ALA A 85 7.16 0.99 -6.99
N PRO A 86 8.01 0.10 -6.42
CA PRO A 86 8.59 -1.02 -7.16
C PRO A 86 7.50 -1.97 -7.66
N SER A 87 6.47 -2.19 -6.85
CA SER A 87 5.39 -3.11 -7.16
C SER A 87 4.63 -2.72 -8.45
N THR A 88 4.62 -1.43 -8.83
CA THR A 88 3.99 -0.98 -10.09
C THR A 88 4.55 -1.66 -11.34
N TYR A 89 5.82 -2.11 -11.32
CA TYR A 89 6.40 -2.90 -12.40
C TYR A 89 5.60 -4.19 -12.64
N THR A 90 5.37 -4.96 -11.58
CA THR A 90 4.62 -6.22 -11.65
C THR A 90 3.17 -6.02 -12.12
N PHE A 91 2.57 -4.88 -11.78
CA PHE A 91 1.24 -4.53 -12.27
C PHE A 91 1.23 -4.18 -13.75
N LEU A 92 2.21 -3.39 -14.21
CA LEU A 92 2.33 -3.01 -15.61
C LEU A 92 2.60 -4.23 -16.49
N GLU A 93 3.50 -5.12 -16.09
CA GLU A 93 3.75 -6.40 -16.77
C GLU A 93 2.47 -7.24 -16.90
N GLN A 94 1.69 -7.34 -15.81
CA GLN A 94 0.41 -8.03 -15.84
C GLN A 94 -0.59 -7.37 -16.81
N CYS A 95 -0.63 -6.04 -16.87
CA CYS A 95 -1.50 -5.31 -17.78
C CYS A 95 -1.09 -5.52 -19.24
N ILE A 96 0.22 -5.46 -19.51
CA ILE A 96 0.78 -5.72 -20.83
C ILE A 96 0.41 -7.13 -21.26
N ARG A 97 0.55 -8.13 -20.38
CA ARG A 97 0.15 -9.51 -20.68
C ARG A 97 -1.34 -9.66 -20.96
N ASN A 98 -2.19 -9.06 -20.12
CA ASN A 98 -3.64 -9.13 -20.33
C ASN A 98 -4.10 -8.43 -21.63
N LEU A 99 -3.29 -7.52 -22.18
CA LEU A 99 -3.55 -6.79 -23.43
C LEU A 99 -2.82 -7.39 -24.65
N SER A 100 -1.75 -8.13 -24.43
CA SER A 100 -0.95 -8.81 -25.45
C SER A 100 -1.59 -10.15 -25.81
N PRO A 101 -1.45 -10.64 -27.05
CA PRO A 101 -1.79 -12.02 -27.36
C PRO A 101 -1.06 -12.98 -26.42
N SER A 102 -1.81 -13.96 -25.92
CA SER A 102 -1.39 -14.87 -24.84
C SER A 102 -0.42 -15.95 -25.27
N GLN A 103 -0.30 -16.21 -26.58
CA GLN A 103 0.50 -17.32 -27.10
C GLN A 103 1.42 -16.86 -28.22
N VAL A 104 2.59 -17.48 -28.31
CA VAL A 104 3.53 -17.23 -29.42
C VAL A 104 2.85 -17.64 -30.73
N GLY A 105 2.62 -16.67 -31.63
CA GLY A 105 1.91 -16.91 -32.90
C GLY A 105 0.40 -16.64 -32.85
N GLU A 106 -0.17 -16.36 -31.67
CA GLU A 106 -1.43 -15.61 -31.58
C GLU A 106 -1.13 -14.16 -31.90
N GLY A 107 -1.79 -13.65 -32.93
CA GLY A 107 -1.54 -12.32 -33.44
C GLY A 107 -1.91 -12.27 -34.90
N LYS A 108 -2.40 -11.12 -35.34
CA LYS A 108 -2.51 -10.85 -36.78
C LYS A 108 -1.09 -10.72 -37.32
N GLY A 109 -0.55 -11.80 -37.90
CA GLY A 109 0.60 -11.69 -38.79
C GLY A 109 0.27 -10.76 -39.97
N ASP A 110 1.26 -10.46 -40.82
CA ASP A 110 0.98 -9.75 -42.07
C ASP A 110 -0.11 -10.51 -42.85
N GLY A 111 -1.32 -9.94 -42.92
CA GLY A 111 -2.51 -10.60 -43.48
C GLY A 111 -3.62 -11.00 -42.49
N GLY A 112 -3.42 -10.83 -41.18
CA GLY A 112 -4.49 -11.02 -40.19
C GLY A 112 -4.73 -12.45 -39.72
N ILE A 113 -3.84 -13.38 -40.04
CA ILE A 113 -3.98 -14.81 -39.79
C ILE A 113 -3.17 -15.18 -38.55
N THR A 114 -3.79 -15.91 -37.62
CA THR A 114 -3.11 -16.56 -36.49
C THR A 114 -2.28 -17.74 -36.99
N LEU A 115 -0.98 -17.78 -36.69
CA LEU A 115 -0.06 -18.78 -37.24
C LEU A 115 -0.24 -20.17 -36.62
N ILE A 116 -0.75 -20.24 -35.39
CA ILE A 116 -1.01 -21.49 -34.67
C ILE A 116 -2.41 -21.40 -34.07
N SER A 117 -3.23 -22.41 -34.34
CA SER A 117 -4.58 -22.51 -33.79
C SER A 117 -4.55 -23.02 -32.33
N GLY A 118 -5.59 -22.71 -31.55
CA GLY A 118 -5.69 -23.17 -30.16
C GLY A 118 -5.67 -24.70 -30.00
N GLU A 119 -6.18 -25.44 -30.99
CA GLU A 119 -6.15 -26.91 -31.00
C GLU A 119 -4.73 -27.45 -31.19
N GLU A 120 -3.93 -26.84 -32.06
CA GLU A 120 -2.52 -27.19 -32.25
C GLU A 120 -1.70 -26.89 -30.99
N TRP A 121 -1.99 -25.77 -30.31
CA TRP A 121 -1.39 -25.46 -29.02
C TRP A 121 -1.75 -26.48 -27.94
N ALA A 122 -3.00 -26.92 -27.88
CA ALA A 122 -3.43 -27.96 -26.93
C ALA A 122 -2.70 -29.29 -27.20
N ALA A 123 -2.50 -29.65 -28.48
CA ALA A 123 -1.75 -30.85 -28.87
C ALA A 123 -0.27 -30.77 -28.48
N ILE A 124 0.40 -29.64 -28.76
CA ILE A 124 1.81 -29.40 -28.37
C ILE A 124 1.95 -29.47 -26.84
N THR A 125 1.03 -28.82 -26.13
CA THR A 125 1.02 -28.78 -24.66
C THR A 125 0.87 -30.20 -24.09
N ASN A 126 -0.05 -31.00 -24.63
CA ASN A 126 -0.25 -32.37 -24.17
C ASN A 126 0.96 -33.28 -24.47
N LEU A 127 1.62 -33.08 -25.62
CA LEU A 127 2.83 -33.84 -25.97
C LEU A 127 4.03 -33.51 -25.06
N CYS A 128 4.19 -32.24 -24.69
CA CYS A 128 5.31 -31.78 -23.88
C CYS A 128 5.07 -31.96 -22.36
N PHE A 129 3.82 -31.95 -21.92
CA PHE A 129 3.47 -31.80 -20.50
C PHE A 129 2.23 -32.60 -20.07
N GLY A 130 1.87 -33.68 -20.75
CA GLY A 130 0.65 -34.49 -20.53
C GLY A 130 0.45 -35.10 -19.12
N GLY A 131 1.26 -34.74 -18.13
CA GLY A 131 1.12 -35.09 -16.72
C GLY A 131 0.75 -33.93 -15.78
N ALA A 132 0.62 -32.69 -16.28
CA ALA A 132 0.26 -31.53 -15.47
C ALA A 132 -1.22 -31.16 -15.64
N GLU A 133 -1.93 -30.98 -14.52
CA GLU A 133 -3.30 -30.48 -14.51
C GLU A 133 -3.27 -28.95 -14.59
N TYR A 134 -3.38 -28.43 -15.81
CA TYR A 134 -3.40 -27.00 -16.08
C TYR A 134 -4.50 -26.26 -15.30
N ALA A 135 -4.24 -24.99 -15.00
CA ALA A 135 -5.26 -24.10 -14.50
C ALA A 135 -6.37 -24.00 -15.56
N THR A 136 -7.62 -24.13 -15.15
CA THR A 136 -8.72 -23.93 -16.11
C THR A 136 -8.84 -22.45 -16.45
N ASP A 137 -9.34 -22.10 -17.63
CA ASP A 137 -9.59 -20.70 -18.03
C ASP A 137 -10.39 -19.90 -17.00
N ARG A 138 -11.25 -20.59 -16.23
CA ARG A 138 -12.01 -19.98 -15.14
C ARG A 138 -11.13 -19.62 -13.95
N GLU A 139 -10.19 -20.47 -13.58
CA GLU A 139 -9.24 -20.22 -12.49
C GLU A 139 -8.36 -19.01 -12.83
N ASP A 140 -7.76 -19.00 -14.01
CA ASP A 140 -6.90 -17.90 -14.46
C ASP A 140 -7.66 -16.57 -14.55
N ARG A 141 -8.91 -16.61 -15.02
CA ARG A 141 -9.76 -15.42 -15.06
C ARG A 141 -10.10 -14.91 -13.66
N ILE A 142 -10.40 -15.79 -12.71
CA ILE A 142 -10.66 -15.41 -11.32
C ILE A 142 -9.40 -14.73 -10.76
N LEU A 143 -8.22 -15.33 -10.92
CA LEU A 143 -6.97 -14.78 -10.41
C LEU A 143 -6.66 -13.41 -11.00
N SER A 144 -6.75 -13.27 -12.33
CA SER A 144 -6.51 -12.00 -13.02
C SER A 144 -7.48 -10.91 -12.57
N VAL A 145 -8.77 -11.23 -12.38
CA VAL A 145 -9.77 -10.26 -11.91
C VAL A 145 -9.48 -9.81 -10.48
N PHE A 146 -9.26 -10.75 -9.55
CA PHE A 146 -8.99 -10.42 -8.15
C PHE A 146 -7.68 -9.66 -7.97
N GLN A 147 -6.66 -10.01 -8.74
CA GLN A 147 -5.38 -9.31 -8.76
C GLN A 147 -5.56 -7.87 -9.26
N THR A 148 -6.23 -7.70 -10.40
CA THR A 148 -6.53 -6.37 -10.96
C THR A 148 -7.35 -5.52 -9.99
N MET A 149 -8.37 -6.09 -9.36
CA MET A 149 -9.19 -5.41 -8.34
C MET A 149 -8.36 -5.01 -7.12
N GLY A 150 -7.46 -5.88 -6.65
CA GLY A 150 -6.52 -5.59 -5.56
C GLY A 150 -5.63 -4.40 -5.89
N TRP A 151 -5.09 -4.35 -7.10
CA TRP A 151 -4.26 -3.25 -7.58
C TRP A 151 -5.00 -1.94 -7.71
N VAL A 152 -6.17 -1.96 -8.36
CA VAL A 152 -7.04 -0.78 -8.45
C VAL A 152 -7.37 -0.25 -7.06
N PHE A 153 -7.65 -1.13 -6.10
CA PHE A 153 -7.89 -0.74 -4.72
C PHE A 153 -6.66 -0.08 -4.06
N VAL A 154 -5.45 -0.66 -4.22
CA VAL A 154 -4.20 -0.07 -3.72
C VAL A 154 -3.95 1.31 -4.34
N PHE A 155 -4.14 1.48 -5.65
CA PHE A 155 -3.95 2.78 -6.31
C PHE A 155 -4.96 3.82 -5.87
N ILE A 156 -6.24 3.46 -5.77
CA ILE A 156 -7.28 4.35 -5.23
C ILE A 156 -6.89 4.78 -3.81
N PHE A 157 -6.37 3.86 -2.99
CA PHE A 157 -5.91 4.17 -1.65
C PHE A 157 -4.72 5.13 -1.65
N ILE A 158 -3.70 4.90 -2.47
CA ILE A 158 -2.53 5.78 -2.59
C ILE A 158 -2.94 7.18 -3.03
N ILE A 159 -3.73 7.30 -4.11
CA ILE A 159 -4.15 8.58 -4.67
C ILE A 159 -5.09 9.30 -3.70
N GLY A 160 -6.00 8.58 -3.05
CA GLY A 160 -6.99 9.16 -2.16
C GLY A 160 -6.45 9.56 -0.78
N PHE A 161 -5.45 8.84 -0.26
CA PHE A 161 -5.00 8.99 1.13
C PHE A 161 -3.51 9.28 1.28
N SER A 162 -2.64 8.58 0.55
CA SER A 162 -1.18 8.74 0.71
C SER A 162 -0.68 10.01 0.06
N VAL A 163 -0.94 10.22 -1.24
CA VAL A 163 -0.45 11.38 -2.00
C VAL A 163 -0.85 12.71 -1.34
N PRO A 164 -2.12 12.94 -0.94
CA PRO A 164 -2.52 14.19 -0.31
C PRO A 164 -1.83 14.40 1.05
N SER A 165 -1.59 13.34 1.80
CA SER A 165 -0.90 13.40 3.10
C SER A 165 0.59 13.72 2.94
N ILE A 166 1.24 13.15 1.91
CA ILE A 166 2.65 13.41 1.59
C ILE A 166 2.84 14.86 1.13
N LEU A 167 1.99 15.31 0.21
CA LEU A 167 2.01 16.71 -0.26
C LEU A 167 1.81 17.69 0.89
N GLN A 168 0.95 17.36 1.85
CA GLN A 168 0.74 18.18 3.03
C GLN A 168 1.99 18.27 3.92
N GLN A 169 2.76 17.17 4.06
CA GLN A 169 3.99 17.18 4.85
C GLN A 169 5.13 17.94 4.18
N VAL A 170 5.33 17.75 2.87
CA VAL A 170 6.33 18.51 2.12
C VAL A 170 6.03 20.01 2.24
N ARG A 171 4.75 20.39 2.19
CA ARG A 171 4.31 21.77 2.45
C ARG A 171 4.68 22.26 3.85
N ASP A 172 4.37 21.48 4.90
CA ASP A 172 4.66 21.88 6.29
C ASP A 172 6.17 22.07 6.54
N VAL A 173 7.04 21.45 5.73
CA VAL A 173 8.50 21.58 5.80
C VAL A 173 9.04 22.70 4.90
N CYS A 174 8.50 22.87 3.68
CA CYS A 174 9.01 23.82 2.69
C CYS A 174 8.42 25.23 2.79
N GLY A 175 7.30 25.43 3.50
CA GLY A 175 6.77 26.76 3.81
C GLY A 175 6.25 27.57 2.62
N GLU A 176 6.02 26.95 1.46
CA GLU A 176 5.61 27.64 0.23
C GLU A 176 4.08 27.65 0.07
N GLU A 177 3.50 28.80 -0.33
CA GLU A 177 2.05 29.08 -0.36
C GLU A 177 1.53 29.44 -1.79
N ASN A 178 1.41 28.44 -2.68
CA ASN A 178 0.89 28.49 -4.05
C ASN A 178 -0.60 28.08 -4.21
N SER A 179 -1.33 28.67 -5.18
CA SER A 179 -2.80 28.52 -5.32
C SER A 179 -3.37 27.10 -5.56
N ILE A 180 -2.55 26.14 -6.00
CA ILE A 180 -2.91 24.71 -6.12
C ILE A 180 -3.29 24.11 -4.74
N GLU A 181 -2.84 24.75 -3.66
CA GLU A 181 -2.94 24.30 -2.26
C GLU A 181 -4.33 24.33 -1.65
N ARG A 182 -5.19 25.28 -2.04
CA ARG A 182 -6.59 25.26 -1.54
C ARG A 182 -7.31 24.02 -2.01
N LYS A 183 -6.98 23.54 -3.22
CA LYS A 183 -7.59 22.34 -3.80
C LYS A 183 -7.09 21.08 -3.09
N VAL A 184 -5.78 20.96 -2.85
CA VAL A 184 -5.18 19.80 -2.17
C VAL A 184 -5.62 19.73 -0.70
N GLY A 185 -5.57 20.84 0.04
CA GLY A 185 -6.07 20.90 1.42
C GLY A 185 -7.57 20.59 1.53
N GLY A 186 -8.36 21.02 0.54
CA GLY A 186 -9.78 20.65 0.40
C GLY A 186 -9.97 19.16 0.17
N TRP A 187 -9.16 18.54 -0.69
CA TRP A 187 -9.17 17.09 -0.94
C TRP A 187 -8.81 16.27 0.29
N VAL A 188 -7.75 16.63 1.04
CA VAL A 188 -7.38 15.94 2.29
C VAL A 188 -8.53 15.99 3.30
N LYS A 189 -9.16 17.16 3.47
CA LYS A 189 -10.31 17.33 4.37
C LYS A 189 -11.49 16.45 3.93
N ARG A 190 -11.79 16.41 2.62
CA ARG A 190 -12.85 15.55 2.07
C ARG A 190 -12.53 14.06 2.26
N ALA A 191 -11.31 13.61 1.92
CA ALA A 191 -10.88 12.23 2.11
C ALA A 191 -10.96 11.81 3.59
N ALA A 192 -10.57 12.69 4.51
CA ALA A 192 -10.69 12.44 5.94
C ALA A 192 -12.16 12.33 6.41
N VAL A 193 -13.08 13.12 5.83
CA VAL A 193 -14.53 13.04 6.12
C VAL A 193 -15.11 11.75 5.55
N VAL A 194 -14.78 11.41 4.30
CA VAL A 194 -15.23 10.17 3.63
C VAL A 194 -14.75 8.94 4.39
N CYS A 195 -13.51 8.94 4.89
CA CYS A 195 -12.97 7.85 5.71
C CYS A 195 -13.66 7.70 7.08
N ARG A 196 -14.28 8.77 7.60
CA ARG A 196 -15.09 8.70 8.83
C ARG A 196 -16.46 8.07 8.62
N LEU A 197 -16.94 7.95 7.37
CA LEU A 197 -18.18 7.25 7.08
C LEU A 197 -18.03 5.77 7.46
N ARG A 198 -18.95 5.26 8.30
CA ARG A 198 -18.89 3.87 8.80
C ARG A 198 -18.79 2.86 7.67
N VAL A 199 -19.55 3.05 6.59
CA VAL A 199 -19.56 2.16 5.43
C VAL A 199 -18.19 2.14 4.75
N VAL A 200 -17.62 3.30 4.43
CA VAL A 200 -16.30 3.41 3.81
C VAL A 200 -15.23 2.78 4.68
N ARG A 201 -15.30 3.00 5.99
CA ARG A 201 -14.36 2.41 6.94
C ARG A 201 -14.45 0.88 6.99
N VAL A 202 -15.66 0.33 6.98
CA VAL A 202 -15.87 -1.13 6.92
C VAL A 202 -15.35 -1.70 5.62
N VAL A 203 -15.61 -1.03 4.48
CA VAL A 203 -15.09 -1.45 3.17
C VAL A 203 -13.56 -1.41 3.17
N LEU A 204 -12.94 -0.32 3.59
CA LEU A 204 -11.49 -0.17 3.59
C LEU A 204 -10.78 -1.16 4.55
N LEU A 205 -11.45 -1.61 5.60
CA LEU A 205 -10.93 -2.63 6.52
C LEU A 205 -11.20 -4.06 6.05
N GLY A 206 -12.37 -4.33 5.46
CA GLY A 206 -12.80 -5.69 5.09
C GLY A 206 -12.42 -6.12 3.68
N LEU A 207 -12.49 -5.20 2.71
CA LEU A 207 -12.20 -5.48 1.31
C LEU A 207 -10.79 -6.04 1.07
N PRO A 208 -9.72 -5.56 1.74
CA PRO A 208 -8.40 -6.16 1.59
C PRO A 208 -8.36 -7.66 1.90
N PHE A 209 -9.09 -8.11 2.92
CA PHE A 209 -9.16 -9.53 3.29
C PHE A 209 -9.97 -10.34 2.27
N VAL A 210 -11.11 -9.80 1.82
CA VAL A 210 -11.95 -10.45 0.80
C VAL A 210 -11.17 -10.63 -0.50
N LEU A 211 -10.39 -9.62 -0.91
CA LEU A 211 -9.55 -9.70 -2.11
C LEU A 211 -8.35 -10.63 -1.93
N SER A 212 -7.82 -10.75 -0.71
CA SER A 212 -6.66 -11.61 -0.42
C SER A 212 -7.02 -13.11 -0.46
N LEU A 213 -8.24 -13.51 -0.11
CA LEU A 213 -8.60 -14.93 -0.02
C LEU A 213 -8.43 -15.69 -1.35
N PRO A 214 -9.00 -15.23 -2.50
CA PRO A 214 -8.79 -15.92 -3.78
C PRO A 214 -7.35 -15.81 -4.27
N LEU A 215 -6.63 -14.75 -3.91
CA LEU A 215 -5.23 -14.58 -4.27
C LEU A 215 -4.32 -15.57 -3.52
N VAL A 216 -4.59 -15.82 -2.23
CA VAL A 216 -3.88 -16.86 -1.47
C VAL A 216 -4.17 -18.23 -2.07
N TRP A 217 -5.44 -18.54 -2.36
CA TRP A 217 -5.78 -19.79 -3.03
C TRP A 217 -5.07 -19.94 -4.39
N GLY A 218 -5.07 -18.89 -5.20
CA GLY A 218 -4.39 -18.85 -6.49
C GLY A 218 -2.90 -19.07 -6.41
N PHE A 219 -2.25 -18.44 -5.44
CA PHE A 219 -0.83 -18.65 -5.19
C PHE A 219 -0.52 -20.13 -4.93
N TRP A 220 -1.33 -20.80 -4.11
CA TRP A 220 -1.15 -22.23 -3.82
C TRP A 220 -1.39 -23.08 -5.07
N ARG A 221 -2.45 -22.79 -5.84
CA ARG A 221 -2.77 -23.49 -7.09
C ARG A 221 -1.65 -23.36 -8.12
N LEU A 222 -1.13 -22.15 -8.34
CA LEU A 222 -0.03 -21.89 -9.27
C LEU A 222 1.26 -22.60 -8.84
N ARG A 223 1.52 -22.68 -7.53
CA ARG A 223 2.67 -23.40 -6.99
C ARG A 223 2.57 -24.91 -7.21
N ASP A 224 1.40 -25.49 -6.97
CA ASP A 224 1.16 -26.92 -7.22
C ASP A 224 1.32 -27.23 -8.71
N LEU A 225 0.85 -26.36 -9.59
CA LEU A 225 1.05 -26.47 -11.04
C LEU A 225 2.53 -26.40 -11.43
N GLN A 226 3.32 -25.49 -10.84
CA GLN A 226 4.78 -25.46 -11.05
C GLN A 226 5.46 -26.76 -10.59
N GLY A 227 5.01 -27.34 -9.48
CA GLY A 227 5.51 -28.61 -8.98
C GLY A 227 5.23 -29.77 -9.94
N GLN A 228 4.01 -29.83 -10.49
CA GLN A 228 3.61 -30.84 -11.48
C GLN A 228 4.38 -30.68 -12.80
N LEU A 229 4.57 -29.45 -13.28
CA LEU A 229 5.35 -29.17 -14.49
C LEU A 229 6.82 -29.56 -14.30
N ALA A 230 7.43 -29.21 -13.17
CA ALA A 230 8.80 -29.61 -12.85
C ALA A 230 8.96 -31.14 -12.84
N ALA A 231 8.01 -31.86 -12.22
CA ALA A 231 8.01 -33.31 -12.18
C ALA A 231 7.85 -33.93 -13.59
N SER A 232 7.00 -33.34 -14.43
CA SER A 232 6.80 -33.82 -15.81
C SER A 232 8.04 -33.68 -16.70
N MET A 233 8.90 -32.70 -16.42
CA MET A 233 10.18 -32.50 -17.12
C MET A 233 11.34 -33.32 -16.50
N GLY A 234 11.05 -34.19 -15.53
CA GLY A 234 12.08 -34.98 -14.83
C GLY A 234 12.93 -34.18 -13.85
N GLY A 235 12.51 -32.96 -13.49
CA GLY A 235 13.15 -32.10 -12.50
C GLY A 235 12.61 -32.29 -11.09
N VAL A 236 13.40 -31.94 -10.10
CA VAL A 236 12.96 -31.86 -8.68
C VAL A 236 12.55 -30.42 -8.38
N TYR A 237 11.30 -30.23 -7.95
CA TYR A 237 10.85 -28.92 -7.48
C TYR A 237 11.32 -28.69 -6.04
N GLU A 238 12.38 -27.90 -5.87
CA GLU A 238 12.95 -27.55 -4.56
C GLU A 238 12.11 -26.54 -3.76
N GLY A 239 11.03 -25.98 -4.33
CA GLY A 239 10.18 -24.96 -3.70
C GLY A 239 9.23 -25.48 -2.60
N ASN A 240 9.47 -26.67 -2.05
CA ASN A 240 8.65 -27.30 -1.01
C ASN A 240 9.25 -27.25 0.41
N GLU A 241 10.51 -26.82 0.57
CA GLU A 241 11.12 -26.59 1.88
C GLU A 241 10.69 -25.21 2.41
N TRP A 242 9.80 -25.18 3.42
CA TRP A 242 9.07 -23.99 3.90
C TRP A 242 8.50 -23.15 2.77
N SER A 243 7.22 -23.34 2.44
CA SER A 243 6.68 -22.65 1.27
C SER A 243 6.84 -21.14 1.44
N PHE A 244 7.42 -20.48 0.44
CA PHE A 244 7.58 -19.02 0.43
C PHE A 244 6.25 -18.34 0.82
N GLY A 245 5.11 -18.89 0.41
CA GLY A 245 3.78 -18.46 0.84
C GLY A 245 3.52 -18.53 2.35
N GLN A 246 4.01 -19.55 3.06
CA GLN A 246 3.96 -19.64 4.53
C GLN A 246 4.84 -18.57 5.17
N VAL A 247 6.06 -18.36 4.66
CA VAL A 247 6.96 -17.28 5.13
C VAL A 247 6.29 -15.92 4.93
N MET A 248 5.69 -15.69 3.77
CA MET A 248 4.99 -14.47 3.40
C MET A 248 3.75 -14.23 4.25
N ALA A 249 2.93 -15.26 4.45
CA ALA A 249 1.74 -15.20 5.29
C ALA A 249 2.13 -14.84 6.73
N ILE A 250 3.15 -15.49 7.28
CA ILE A 250 3.62 -15.21 8.65
C ILE A 250 4.24 -13.80 8.73
N THR A 251 5.11 -13.42 7.81
CA THR A 251 5.87 -12.17 7.88
C THR A 251 5.04 -10.92 7.65
N VAL A 252 3.92 -11.02 6.93
CA VAL A 252 3.05 -9.86 6.64
C VAL A 252 1.73 -9.90 7.39
N PHE A 253 1.00 -11.02 7.38
CA PHE A 253 -0.33 -11.05 8.00
C PHE A 253 -0.26 -11.10 9.53
N VAL A 254 0.74 -11.76 10.12
CA VAL A 254 0.83 -11.84 11.60
C VAL A 254 1.17 -10.48 12.22
N PRO A 255 2.19 -9.71 11.77
CA PRO A 255 2.47 -8.39 12.35
C PRO A 255 1.33 -7.40 12.13
N VAL A 256 0.69 -7.43 10.95
CA VAL A 256 -0.48 -6.60 10.65
C VAL A 256 -1.64 -6.97 11.56
N GLY A 257 -1.97 -8.26 11.68
CA GLY A 257 -3.05 -8.75 12.53
C GLY A 257 -2.81 -8.41 13.99
N ALA A 258 -1.59 -8.60 14.49
CA ALA A 258 -1.19 -8.22 15.84
C ALA A 258 -1.36 -6.72 16.08
N GLU A 259 -0.97 -5.88 15.12
CA GLU A 259 -1.17 -4.43 15.22
C GLU A 259 -2.65 -4.04 15.21
N MET A 260 -3.47 -4.68 14.36
CA MET A 260 -4.92 -4.44 14.32
C MET A 260 -5.59 -4.80 15.65
N ILE A 261 -5.25 -5.96 16.22
CA ILE A 261 -5.77 -6.42 17.52
C ILE A 261 -5.33 -5.45 18.61
N PHE A 262 -4.05 -5.09 18.64
CA PHE A 262 -3.52 -4.15 19.63
C PHE A 262 -4.25 -2.80 19.59
N VAL A 263 -4.40 -2.20 18.41
CA VAL A 263 -5.11 -0.92 18.26
C VAL A 263 -6.59 -1.05 18.63
N ALA A 264 -7.23 -2.18 18.32
CA ALA A 264 -8.61 -2.43 18.69
C ALA A 264 -8.78 -2.57 20.22
N THR A 265 -7.88 -3.30 20.88
CA THR A 265 -7.89 -3.49 22.34
C THR A 265 -7.64 -2.18 23.06
N ARG A 266 -6.63 -1.41 22.64
CA ARG A 266 -6.32 -0.10 23.25
C ARG A 266 -7.52 0.85 23.20
N ARG A 267 -8.24 0.89 22.07
CA ARG A 267 -9.47 1.71 21.98
C ARG A 267 -10.56 1.27 22.93
N LYS A 268 -10.67 -0.03 23.24
CA LYS A 268 -11.65 -0.51 24.21
C LYS A 268 -11.26 -0.08 25.63
N LEU A 269 -9.98 -0.05 25.96
CA LEU A 269 -9.46 0.45 27.24
C LEU A 269 -9.66 1.97 27.35
N ASP A 270 -9.26 2.74 26.34
CA ASP A 270 -9.49 4.19 26.29
C ASP A 270 -10.99 4.53 26.43
N ALA A 271 -11.88 3.72 25.82
CA ALA A 271 -13.34 3.91 25.92
C ALA A 271 -13.92 3.52 27.28
N ARG A 272 -13.20 2.74 28.09
CA ARG A 272 -13.56 2.39 29.46
C ARG A 272 -13.03 3.38 30.49
N GLY A 273 -12.17 4.32 30.10
CA GLY A 273 -11.53 5.25 31.03
C GLY A 273 -10.54 4.57 31.98
N GLU A 274 -10.08 3.37 31.62
CA GLU A 274 -9.03 2.65 32.33
C GLU A 274 -7.70 3.09 31.71
N ASP A 275 -7.19 4.24 32.16
CA ASP A 275 -5.80 4.61 31.92
C ASP A 275 -4.94 3.59 32.68
N GLU A 276 -4.10 2.84 31.96
CA GLU A 276 -3.28 1.73 32.50
C GLU A 276 -2.25 2.16 33.55
N ASP A 277 -2.11 3.46 33.78
CA ASP A 277 -1.32 4.03 34.85
C ASP A 277 -2.26 4.87 35.70
N GLY A 278 -2.57 4.42 36.92
CA GLY A 278 -3.30 5.19 37.93
C GLY A 278 -2.51 6.42 38.43
N GLU A 279 -1.78 7.10 37.57
CA GLU A 279 -1.20 8.40 37.83
C GLU A 279 -1.97 9.47 37.06
N PRO A 280 -2.48 10.51 37.75
CA PRO A 280 -3.03 11.66 37.06
C PRO A 280 -1.94 12.27 36.19
N LEU A 281 -2.27 12.52 34.91
CA LEU A 281 -1.54 13.43 34.05
C LEU A 281 -1.58 14.83 34.69
N ASP A 282 -0.63 15.11 35.57
CA ASP A 282 -0.19 16.46 35.82
C ASP A 282 0.40 16.96 34.50
N ILE A 283 -0.46 17.64 33.73
CA ILE A 283 -0.02 18.60 32.72
C ILE A 283 0.53 19.80 33.51
N GLN A 284 1.65 19.61 34.21
CA GLN A 284 2.57 20.68 34.51
C GLN A 284 3.22 20.99 33.16
N GLN A 285 2.66 21.98 32.46
CA GLN A 285 3.38 22.65 31.39
C GLN A 285 4.65 23.25 32.01
N ASP A 286 5.76 22.53 31.92
CA ASP A 286 7.09 23.15 31.92
C ASP A 286 7.18 23.99 30.64
N ILE A 287 6.61 25.19 30.72
CA ILE A 287 7.06 26.32 29.93
C ILE A 287 8.44 26.65 30.50
N PRO A 288 9.54 26.50 29.75
CA PRO A 288 10.82 27.03 30.20
C PRO A 288 10.66 28.54 30.35
N GLU A 289 10.67 29.02 31.59
CA GLU A 289 10.58 30.44 31.99
C GLU A 289 11.82 31.27 31.58
N GLU A 290 12.69 30.75 30.71
CA GLU A 290 13.99 31.35 30.43
C GLU A 290 14.03 32.28 29.20
N SER A 291 12.91 32.54 28.50
CA SER A 291 12.92 33.42 27.32
C SER A 291 12.14 34.74 27.46
N VAL A 292 11.73 35.15 28.67
CA VAL A 292 11.00 36.43 28.88
C VAL A 292 11.91 37.56 29.43
N LYS A 293 13.22 37.33 29.56
CA LYS A 293 14.20 38.38 29.93
C LYS A 293 15.15 38.74 28.79
N SER A 294 14.64 39.22 27.67
CA SER A 294 15.45 40.04 26.75
C SER A 294 14.56 40.73 25.73
N TYR A 295 13.85 41.78 26.12
CA TYR A 295 13.47 42.93 25.27
C TYR A 295 12.77 43.96 26.18
N GLY A 296 13.59 44.60 27.02
CA GLY A 296 13.18 45.67 27.92
C GLY A 296 14.37 46.58 28.14
N GLY A 297 14.69 47.40 27.15
CA GLY A 297 15.85 48.27 27.13
C GLY A 297 15.62 49.48 26.23
N VAL A 298 14.74 50.37 26.69
CA VAL A 298 14.90 51.84 26.70
C VAL A 298 15.50 52.48 25.43
N GLN A 299 14.65 53.17 24.68
CA GLN A 299 14.94 54.58 24.32
C GLN A 299 13.63 55.36 24.24
N GLU A 300 13.28 55.92 25.38
CA GLU A 300 12.37 57.06 25.55
C GLU A 300 13.22 58.33 25.37
N LYS A 301 12.98 59.08 24.30
CA LYS A 301 13.31 60.51 24.23
C LYS A 301 12.35 61.23 23.27
N ASP A 302 11.62 62.15 23.90
CA ASP A 302 11.27 63.50 23.48
C ASP A 302 10.40 63.71 22.23
N GLY A 303 9.27 64.39 22.44
CA GLY A 303 8.58 65.08 21.35
C GLY A 303 7.08 65.33 21.49
N LEU A 304 6.70 66.02 22.56
CA LEU A 304 5.89 67.25 22.50
C LEU A 304 4.53 67.25 21.77
N GLU A 305 3.49 67.49 22.57
CA GLU A 305 2.39 68.44 22.30
C GLU A 305 1.55 68.27 21.04
N ALA A 306 0.32 67.74 21.20
CA ALA A 306 -0.88 68.44 20.73
C ALA A 306 -2.19 67.79 21.22
N ARG A 307 -3.09 68.65 21.68
CA ARG A 307 -4.56 68.50 21.74
C ARG A 307 -5.16 67.66 22.88
N ARG A 308 -5.39 68.35 24.00
CA ARG A 308 -6.60 68.18 24.83
C ARG A 308 -7.31 69.53 24.97
N GLY A 309 -8.63 69.51 24.85
CA GLY A 309 -9.52 70.67 24.97
C GLY A 309 -10.94 70.32 24.49
N THR A 310 -11.66 69.38 25.14
CA THR A 310 -12.85 69.60 26.02
C THR A 310 -14.00 70.39 25.34
N THR A 311 -15.11 69.73 24.97
CA THR A 311 -16.47 69.70 25.63
C THR A 311 -17.15 71.09 25.70
N THR A 312 -18.43 71.34 25.36
CA THR A 312 -19.71 70.84 25.93
C THR A 312 -20.90 71.60 25.29
N GLY A 313 -22.12 71.03 25.38
CA GLY A 313 -23.44 71.72 25.35
C GLY A 313 -24.25 71.48 24.07
N LEU A 314 -25.36 70.71 24.00
CA LEU A 314 -26.67 70.79 24.67
C LEU A 314 -27.34 72.17 24.60
N GLY A 315 -28.39 72.24 23.77
CA GLY A 315 -29.24 73.40 23.47
C GLY A 315 -29.94 73.20 22.13
#